data_AF-A0A958C043-F1
#
_entry.id   AF-A0A958C043-F1
#
_cell.length_a   1.000
_cell.length_b   1.000
_cell.length_c   1.000
_cell.angle_alpha   90.00
_cell.angle_beta   90.00
_cell.angle_gamma   90.00
#
_symmetry.space_group_name_H-M   'P 1'
#
loop_
_entity.id
_entity.type
_entity.pdbx_description
1 polymer ?
#
loop_
_entity_poly.entity_id
_entity_poly.type
_entity_poly.pdbx_seq_one_letter_code
_entity_poly.pdbx_strand_id
1 'polypeptide(L)'
;MAQLFAGESDEAGQLVAVDLDTGAQEVLLEGLNKPTGIAVLDGALWIAVADQLLRARLDDNLKPQTPEVILSDMPNNGRSNGTLTVSPEGQLIYETSGRRSGNQASSGSGVLWQLNPEQPENPTMLASGLKNAYAHVFAANGRLWITEIGDGAVTGADFEGQPPEELNLIVAGANYGWPQCFANQEPALNREGTAEICAQT
;
A
#
# COMPACT_ATOMS: atom_id res chain seq x y z
N MET A 1 1.58 -22.65 0.53
CA MET A 1 1.72 -21.20 0.79
C MET A 1 1.83 -20.50 -0.55
N ALA A 2 1.17 -19.36 -0.79
CA ALA A 2 1.36 -18.61 -2.03
C ALA A 2 2.34 -17.45 -1.82
N GLN A 3 3.18 -17.17 -2.82
CA GLN A 3 4.17 -16.09 -2.82
C GLN A 3 4.07 -15.30 -4.12
N LEU A 4 4.28 -13.98 -4.03
CA LEU A 4 4.49 -13.14 -5.20
C LEU A 4 5.98 -13.11 -5.54
N PHE A 5 6.28 -13.31 -6.81
CA PHE A 5 7.63 -13.22 -7.35
C PHE A 5 7.68 -12.18 -8.46
N ALA A 6 8.48 -11.13 -8.26
CA ALA A 6 8.86 -10.21 -9.32
C ALA A 6 10.19 -9.58 -8.93
N GLY A 7 11.23 -9.77 -9.76
CA GLY A 7 12.44 -8.97 -9.67
C GLY A 7 12.15 -7.53 -10.09
N GLU A 8 12.85 -6.56 -9.48
CA GLU A 8 12.70 -5.12 -9.79
C GLU A 8 12.99 -4.81 -11.28
N SER A 9 13.68 -5.72 -11.98
CA SER A 9 14.04 -5.67 -13.41
C SER A 9 13.29 -6.66 -14.31
N ASP A 10 12.36 -7.46 -13.78
CA ASP A 10 11.69 -8.49 -14.57
C ASP A 10 10.59 -7.87 -15.44
N GLU A 11 10.48 -8.31 -16.69
CA GLU A 11 9.44 -7.82 -17.62
C GLU A 11 8.01 -8.22 -17.18
N ALA A 12 7.88 -9.27 -16.36
CA ALA A 12 6.60 -9.78 -15.88
C ALA A 12 6.76 -10.53 -14.53
N GLY A 13 5.89 -10.22 -13.58
CA GLY A 13 5.79 -10.90 -12.29
C GLY A 13 4.88 -12.12 -12.33
N GLN A 14 5.01 -12.97 -11.31
CA GLN A 14 4.30 -14.23 -11.14
C GLN A 14 3.69 -14.33 -9.73
N LEU A 15 2.60 -15.09 -9.64
CA LEU A 15 2.12 -15.67 -8.39
C LEU A 15 2.44 -17.15 -8.40
N VAL A 16 3.09 -17.63 -7.34
CA VAL A 16 3.55 -19.02 -7.24
C VAL A 16 3.01 -19.65 -5.97
N ALA A 17 2.45 -20.86 -6.08
CA ALA A 17 2.19 -21.72 -4.94
C ALA A 17 3.46 -22.50 -4.59
N VAL A 18 3.79 -22.54 -3.31
CA VAL A 18 4.90 -23.27 -2.72
C VAL A 18 4.33 -24.37 -1.82
N ASP A 19 4.69 -25.61 -2.13
CA ASP A 19 4.49 -26.76 -1.28
C ASP A 19 5.43 -26.66 -0.07
N LEU A 20 4.87 -26.72 1.14
CA LEU A 20 5.63 -26.44 2.37
C LEU A 20 6.53 -27.60 2.81
N ASP A 21 6.24 -28.82 2.36
CA ASP A 21 7.00 -30.02 2.74
C ASP A 21 8.19 -30.25 1.82
N THR A 22 8.00 -29.98 0.52
CA THR A 22 8.97 -30.27 -0.54
C THR A 22 9.64 -29.03 -1.09
N GLY A 23 9.07 -27.84 -0.89
CA GLY A 23 9.50 -26.60 -1.52
C GLY A 23 9.19 -26.52 -3.02
N ALA A 24 8.44 -27.48 -3.58
CA ALA A 24 8.04 -27.46 -4.98
C ALA A 24 7.20 -26.22 -5.29
N GLN A 25 7.40 -25.65 -6.47
CA GLN A 25 6.77 -24.42 -6.91
C GLN A 25 5.85 -24.68 -8.11
N GLU A 26 4.64 -24.11 -8.07
CA GLU A 26 3.69 -24.09 -9.17
C GLU A 26 3.34 -22.63 -9.50
N VAL A 27 3.55 -22.21 -10.75
CA VAL A 27 3.09 -20.90 -11.21
C VAL A 27 1.57 -20.93 -11.35
N LEU A 28 0.89 -20.07 -10.59
CA LEU A 28 -0.56 -19.94 -10.59
C LEU A 28 -1.04 -18.83 -11.53
N LEU A 29 -0.30 -17.73 -11.58
CA LEU A 29 -0.52 -16.60 -12.50
C LEU A 29 0.83 -16.09 -12.98
N GLU A 30 0.86 -15.56 -14.20
CA GLU A 30 2.03 -14.96 -14.83
C GLU A 30 1.63 -13.68 -15.57
N GLY A 31 2.60 -12.88 -16.00
CA GLY A 31 2.32 -11.62 -16.71
C GLY A 31 1.84 -10.49 -15.80
N LEU A 32 2.00 -10.62 -14.48
CA LEU A 32 1.56 -9.60 -13.53
C LEU A 32 2.51 -8.39 -13.59
N ASN A 33 1.97 -7.18 -13.72
CA ASN A 33 2.79 -5.97 -13.74
C ASN A 33 3.22 -5.57 -12.32
N LYS A 34 4.48 -5.83 -11.94
CA LYS A 34 5.04 -5.46 -10.62
C LYS A 34 4.09 -5.79 -9.44
N PRO A 35 3.71 -7.07 -9.25
CA PRO A 35 2.85 -7.47 -8.15
C PRO A 35 3.55 -7.26 -6.80
N THR A 36 2.85 -6.67 -5.82
CA THR A 36 3.44 -6.30 -4.52
C THR A 36 2.63 -6.74 -3.31
N GLY A 37 1.30 -6.86 -3.43
CA GLY A 37 0.43 -7.30 -2.35
C GLY A 37 -0.52 -8.41 -2.77
N ILE A 38 -0.78 -9.35 -1.86
CA ILE A 38 -1.83 -10.38 -2.00
C ILE A 38 -2.63 -10.52 -0.72
N ALA A 39 -3.92 -10.82 -0.86
CA ALA A 39 -4.80 -11.18 0.23
C ALA A 39 -5.87 -12.17 -0.24
N VAL A 40 -6.32 -13.07 0.63
CA VAL A 40 -7.49 -13.91 0.38
C VAL A 40 -8.66 -13.38 1.21
N LEU A 41 -9.76 -13.07 0.55
CA LEU A 41 -10.97 -12.53 1.16
C LEU A 41 -12.19 -13.02 0.37
N ASP A 42 -13.18 -13.56 1.07
CA ASP A 42 -14.46 -14.04 0.52
C ASP A 42 -14.32 -15.01 -0.67
N GLY A 43 -13.39 -15.95 -0.56
CA GLY A 43 -13.16 -16.96 -1.61
C GLY A 43 -12.49 -16.41 -2.87
N ALA A 44 -11.97 -15.18 -2.83
CA ALA A 44 -11.20 -14.59 -3.90
C ALA A 44 -9.79 -14.22 -3.44
N LEU A 45 -8.85 -14.32 -4.37
CA LEU A 45 -7.52 -13.77 -4.27
C LEU A 45 -7.53 -12.33 -4.79
N TRP A 46 -7.08 -11.40 -3.96
CA TRP A 46 -6.86 -10.00 -4.29
C TRP A 46 -5.38 -9.76 -4.52
N ILE A 47 -5.04 -8.97 -5.54
CA ILE A 47 -3.65 -8.75 -5.96
C ILE A 47 -3.43 -7.28 -6.28
N ALA A 48 -2.48 -6.64 -5.59
CA ALA A 48 -2.02 -5.30 -5.93
C ALA A 48 -0.88 -5.39 -6.96
N VAL A 49 -1.10 -4.81 -8.14
CA VAL A 49 -0.14 -4.83 -9.26
C VAL A 49 0.01 -3.40 -9.78
N ALA A 50 1.23 -2.84 -9.73
CA ALA A 50 1.49 -1.46 -10.12
C ALA A 50 0.40 -0.46 -9.64
N ASP A 51 -0.41 0.09 -10.56
CA ASP A 51 -1.50 1.05 -10.35
C ASP A 51 -2.91 0.42 -10.38
N GLN A 52 -3.02 -0.91 -10.22
CA GLN A 52 -4.26 -1.65 -10.28
C GLN A 52 -4.46 -2.57 -9.07
N LEU A 53 -5.73 -2.79 -8.73
CA LEU A 53 -6.17 -3.83 -7.81
C LEU A 53 -6.93 -4.88 -8.61
N LEU A 54 -6.42 -6.11 -8.59
CA LEU A 54 -7.04 -7.25 -9.26
C LEU A 54 -7.77 -8.15 -8.26
N ARG A 55 -8.76 -8.88 -8.77
CA ARG A 55 -9.44 -9.96 -8.04
C ARG A 55 -9.53 -11.21 -8.91
N ALA A 56 -9.28 -12.38 -8.34
CA ALA A 56 -9.44 -13.66 -8.99
C ALA A 56 -10.21 -14.61 -8.07
N ARG A 57 -11.33 -15.16 -8.53
CA ARG A 57 -12.06 -16.18 -7.75
C ARG A 57 -11.17 -17.42 -7.60
N LEU A 58 -11.15 -18.01 -6.41
CA LEU A 58 -10.48 -19.27 -6.15
C LEU A 58 -11.42 -20.45 -6.46
N ASP A 59 -10.89 -21.51 -7.07
CA ASP A 59 -11.59 -22.78 -7.21
C ASP A 59 -11.52 -23.63 -5.91
N ASP A 60 -12.13 -24.81 -5.94
CA ASP A 60 -12.16 -25.74 -4.80
C ASP A 60 -10.76 -26.23 -4.36
N ASN A 61 -9.74 -26.06 -5.21
CA ASN A 61 -8.34 -26.38 -4.92
C ASN A 61 -7.51 -25.13 -4.60
N LEU A 62 -8.16 -23.98 -4.34
CA LEU A 62 -7.53 -22.69 -4.09
C LEU A 62 -6.66 -22.18 -5.26
N LYS A 63 -6.97 -22.59 -6.49
CA LYS A 63 -6.31 -22.04 -7.68
C LYS A 63 -7.07 -20.81 -8.17
N PRO A 64 -6.38 -19.69 -8.44
CA PRO A 64 -7.02 -18.50 -8.96
C PRO A 64 -7.48 -18.72 -10.40
N GLN A 65 -8.70 -18.29 -10.68
CA GLN A 65 -9.21 -18.14 -12.04
C GLN A 65 -8.63 -16.87 -12.68
N THR A 66 -9.03 -16.58 -13.93
CA THR A 66 -8.61 -15.36 -14.63
C THR A 66 -8.91 -14.11 -13.79
N PRO A 67 -7.91 -13.27 -13.49
CA PRO A 67 -8.14 -12.06 -12.73
C PRO A 67 -8.96 -11.02 -13.49
N GLU A 68 -9.80 -10.29 -12.78
CA GLU A 68 -10.49 -9.08 -13.23
C GLU A 68 -9.87 -7.84 -12.57
N VAL A 69 -9.88 -6.71 -13.29
CA VAL A 69 -9.45 -5.41 -12.76
C VAL A 69 -10.61 -4.82 -11.97
N ILE A 70 -10.38 -4.56 -10.68
CA ILE A 70 -11.38 -3.97 -9.78
C ILE A 70 -11.19 -2.47 -9.65
N LEU A 71 -9.95 -2.04 -9.46
CA LEU A 71 -9.56 -0.62 -9.48
C LEU A 71 -8.43 -0.44 -10.49
N SER A 72 -8.49 0.66 -11.24
CA SER A 72 -7.44 1.09 -12.18
C SER A 72 -7.01 2.52 -11.90
N ASP A 73 -5.90 2.92 -12.52
CA ASP A 73 -5.37 4.29 -12.48
C ASP A 73 -5.13 4.80 -11.05
N MET A 74 -4.84 3.89 -10.12
CA MET A 74 -4.55 4.22 -8.74
C MET A 74 -3.21 4.98 -8.68
N PRO A 75 -3.12 6.08 -7.89
CA PRO A 75 -1.84 6.75 -7.72
C PRO A 75 -0.75 5.80 -7.23
N ASN A 76 0.37 5.79 -7.93
CA ASN A 76 1.52 4.95 -7.66
C ASN A 76 2.81 5.77 -7.84
N ASN A 77 3.82 5.47 -7.03
CA ASN A 77 5.13 6.13 -7.04
C ASN A 77 6.11 5.60 -8.12
N GLY A 78 5.64 4.71 -9.00
CA GLY A 78 6.42 4.01 -10.02
C GLY A 78 7.13 2.74 -9.52
N ARG A 79 7.04 2.43 -8.23
CA ARG A 79 7.73 1.31 -7.57
C ARG A 79 6.76 0.25 -7.05
N SER A 80 5.91 0.58 -6.08
CA SER A 80 5.07 -0.39 -5.35
C SER A 80 3.90 0.30 -4.65
N ASN A 81 2.82 -0.44 -4.38
CA ASN A 81 1.70 -0.06 -3.51
C ASN A 81 1.61 -0.97 -2.27
N GLY A 82 2.76 -1.51 -1.83
CA GLY A 82 2.84 -2.24 -0.58
C GLY A 82 2.06 -3.54 -0.54
N THR A 83 1.70 -3.93 0.68
CA THR A 83 0.94 -5.16 0.99
C THR A 83 -0.56 -4.98 0.79
N LEU A 84 -1.32 -6.07 0.92
CA LEU A 84 -2.76 -6.03 1.13
C LEU A 84 -3.06 -6.66 2.49
N THR A 85 -4.04 -6.12 3.22
CA THR A 85 -4.44 -6.67 4.53
C THR A 85 -5.95 -6.81 4.62
N VAL A 86 -6.42 -7.92 5.16
CA VAL A 86 -7.84 -8.11 5.48
C VAL A 86 -8.09 -7.62 6.90
N SER A 87 -9.07 -6.72 7.07
CA SER A 87 -9.49 -6.25 8.39
C SER A 87 -10.30 -7.33 9.13
N PRO A 88 -10.41 -7.25 10.47
CA PRO A 88 -11.25 -8.16 11.24
C PRO A 88 -12.72 -8.19 10.80
N GLU A 89 -13.19 -7.11 10.18
CA GLU A 89 -14.54 -6.93 9.67
C GLU A 89 -14.70 -7.38 8.20
N GLY A 90 -13.68 -8.02 7.61
CA GLY A 90 -13.74 -8.52 6.23
C GLY A 90 -13.61 -7.42 5.17
N GLN A 91 -12.93 -6.32 5.49
CA GLN A 91 -12.63 -5.26 4.53
C GLN A 91 -11.20 -5.39 4.02
N LEU A 92 -10.92 -4.94 2.80
CA LEU A 92 -9.56 -4.92 2.26
C LEU A 92 -8.89 -3.58 2.53
N ILE A 93 -7.71 -3.60 3.12
CA ILE A 93 -6.84 -2.44 3.33
C ILE A 93 -5.75 -2.44 2.26
N TYR A 94 -5.61 -1.30 1.58
CA TYR A 94 -4.58 -1.07 0.56
C TYR A 94 -4.11 0.38 0.60
N GLU A 95 -2.92 0.65 0.07
CA GLU A 95 -2.42 2.00 -0.08
C GLU A 95 -2.38 2.46 -1.55
N THR A 96 -2.39 3.78 -1.72
CA THR A 96 -1.98 4.44 -2.95
C THR A 96 -0.70 5.20 -2.65
N SER A 97 0.44 4.66 -3.09
CA SER A 97 1.74 5.21 -2.74
C SER A 97 1.94 6.65 -3.21
N GLY A 98 2.78 7.36 -2.48
CA GLY A 98 2.99 8.81 -2.55
C GLY A 98 3.63 9.26 -3.85
N ARG A 99 2.90 10.09 -4.57
CA ARG A 99 3.30 10.79 -5.80
C ARG A 99 3.01 12.27 -5.60
N ARG A 100 4.01 13.12 -5.83
CA ARG A 100 3.87 14.58 -5.70
C ARG A 100 3.58 15.27 -7.02
N SER A 101 2.81 16.35 -6.95
CA SER A 101 2.74 17.38 -7.97
C SER A 101 3.37 18.65 -7.39
N GLY A 102 4.65 18.87 -7.72
CA GLY A 102 5.47 19.87 -7.02
C GLY A 102 5.65 19.52 -5.55
N ASN A 103 5.20 20.40 -4.66
CA ASN A 103 5.31 20.26 -3.20
C ASN A 103 4.06 19.67 -2.54
N GLN A 104 3.04 19.34 -3.33
CA GLN A 104 1.76 18.81 -2.84
C GLN A 104 1.59 17.35 -3.22
N ALA A 105 0.78 16.60 -2.45
CA ALA A 105 0.36 15.27 -2.84
C ALA A 105 -0.50 15.36 -4.13
N SER A 106 -0.30 14.42 -5.06
CA SER A 106 -1.22 14.24 -6.18
C SER A 106 -2.57 13.77 -5.66
N SER A 107 -3.66 14.07 -6.35
CA SER A 107 -5.01 13.67 -5.92
C SER A 107 -5.09 12.17 -5.63
N GLY A 108 -5.60 11.80 -4.45
CA GLY A 108 -5.76 10.41 -4.01
C GLY A 108 -4.46 9.68 -3.72
N SER A 109 -3.31 10.37 -3.66
CA SER A 109 -2.00 9.76 -3.41
C SER A 109 -1.54 9.97 -1.96
N GLY A 110 -0.78 9.01 -1.45
CA GLY A 110 -0.33 8.98 -0.07
C GLY A 110 -1.48 8.75 0.91
N VAL A 111 -2.33 7.78 0.57
CA VAL A 111 -3.59 7.48 1.25
C VAL A 111 -3.65 5.99 1.56
N LEU A 112 -4.08 5.67 2.77
CA LEU A 112 -4.47 4.32 3.17
C LEU A 112 -5.99 4.22 3.05
N TRP A 113 -6.44 3.21 2.31
CA TRP A 113 -7.84 3.00 1.96
C TRP A 113 -8.39 1.75 2.61
N GLN A 114 -9.71 1.75 2.80
CA GLN A 114 -10.51 0.58 3.14
C GLN A 114 -11.54 0.33 2.04
N LEU A 115 -11.62 -0.90 1.56
CA LEU A 115 -12.52 -1.33 0.51
C LEU A 115 -13.46 -2.43 1.01
N ASN A 116 -14.75 -2.26 0.73
CA ASN A 116 -15.75 -3.31 0.91
C ASN A 116 -15.73 -4.22 -0.33
N PRO A 117 -15.46 -5.53 -0.20
CA PRO A 117 -15.42 -6.44 -1.35
C PRO A 117 -16.77 -6.54 -2.10
N GLU A 118 -17.89 -6.22 -1.44
CA GLU A 118 -19.22 -6.19 -2.05
C GLU A 118 -19.51 -4.90 -2.85
N GLN A 119 -18.80 -3.81 -2.54
CA GLN A 119 -18.94 -2.49 -3.18
C GLN A 119 -17.56 -1.89 -3.47
N PRO A 120 -16.73 -2.59 -4.27
CA PRO A 120 -15.32 -2.23 -4.42
C PRO A 120 -15.09 -0.88 -5.11
N GLU A 121 -16.09 -0.36 -5.82
CA GLU A 121 -16.04 0.92 -6.52
C GLU A 121 -16.12 2.14 -5.59
N ASN A 122 -16.43 1.94 -4.30
CA ASN A 122 -16.58 3.02 -3.30
C ASN A 122 -15.63 2.85 -2.10
N PRO A 123 -14.31 2.83 -2.29
CA PRO A 123 -13.37 2.74 -1.18
C PRO A 123 -13.45 3.98 -0.29
N THR A 124 -13.27 3.79 1.01
CA THR A 124 -13.26 4.86 2.02
C THR A 124 -11.84 5.13 2.47
N MET A 125 -11.46 6.40 2.59
CA MET A 125 -10.16 6.80 3.12
C MET A 125 -10.09 6.52 4.63
N LEU A 126 -9.06 5.78 5.05
CA LEU A 126 -8.74 5.60 6.46
C LEU A 126 -7.81 6.69 6.99
N ALA A 127 -6.74 6.99 6.27
CA ALA A 127 -5.75 7.98 6.66
C ALA A 127 -5.04 8.53 5.42
N SER A 128 -4.48 9.73 5.54
CA SER A 128 -3.76 10.41 4.45
C SER A 128 -2.40 10.92 4.93
N GLY A 129 -1.62 11.49 4.02
CA GLY A 129 -0.31 12.06 4.32
C GLY A 129 0.74 11.00 4.67
N LEU A 130 0.59 9.81 4.10
CA LEU A 130 1.53 8.70 4.24
C LEU A 130 2.29 8.58 2.91
N LYS A 131 3.62 8.70 2.87
CA LYS A 131 4.33 8.59 1.59
C LYS A 131 4.24 7.19 1.01
N ASN A 132 4.37 6.14 1.80
CA ASN A 132 4.33 4.76 1.34
C ASN A 132 4.10 3.84 2.53
N ALA A 133 2.84 3.65 2.90
CA ALA A 133 2.41 2.81 4.01
C ALA A 133 2.55 1.32 3.64
N TYR A 134 3.80 0.89 3.47
CA TYR A 134 4.16 -0.29 2.70
C TYR A 134 3.63 -1.60 3.27
N ALA A 135 3.69 -1.77 4.59
CA ALA A 135 3.19 -2.97 5.25
C ALA A 135 2.22 -2.59 6.36
N HIS A 136 1.09 -3.29 6.42
CA HIS A 136 0.02 -3.05 7.38
C HIS A 136 -0.36 -4.34 8.11
N VAL A 137 -0.71 -4.21 9.39
CA VAL A 137 -1.20 -5.33 10.19
C VAL A 137 -2.19 -4.87 11.26
N PHE A 138 -3.25 -5.65 11.45
CA PHE A 138 -4.11 -5.52 12.62
C PHE A 138 -3.50 -6.29 13.79
N ALA A 139 -3.25 -5.58 14.89
CA ALA A 139 -2.90 -6.21 16.15
C ALA A 139 -4.11 -6.94 16.75
N ALA A 140 -3.86 -7.85 17.69
CA ALA A 140 -4.91 -8.63 18.36
C ALA A 140 -6.00 -7.78 19.04
N ASN A 141 -5.72 -6.51 19.34
CA ASN A 141 -6.68 -5.57 19.90
C ASN A 141 -7.42 -4.72 18.86
N GLY A 142 -7.36 -5.09 17.58
CA GLY A 142 -8.05 -4.42 16.48
C GLY A 142 -7.39 -3.14 15.99
N ARG A 143 -6.25 -2.73 16.57
CA ARG A 143 -5.52 -1.54 16.11
C ARG A 143 -4.70 -1.84 14.86
N LEU A 144 -4.79 -0.95 13.87
CA LEU A 144 -4.02 -1.04 12.63
C LEU A 144 -2.67 -0.32 12.78
N TRP A 145 -1.59 -1.05 12.57
CA TRP A 145 -0.23 -0.53 12.52
C TRP A 145 0.30 -0.60 11.11
N ILE A 146 1.06 0.42 10.69
CA ILE A 146 1.76 0.42 9.41
C ILE A 146 3.23 0.75 9.58
N THR A 147 4.07 0.21 8.70
CA THR A 147 5.41 0.75 8.44
C THR A 147 5.35 1.66 7.24
N GLU A 148 5.92 2.85 7.35
CA GLU A 148 6.04 3.80 6.27
C GLU A 148 7.47 3.86 5.76
N ILE A 149 7.62 3.83 4.43
CA ILE A 149 8.89 4.13 3.77
C ILE A 149 8.89 5.61 3.38
N GLY A 150 9.76 6.42 3.96
CA GLY A 150 9.92 7.86 3.75
C GLY A 150 10.24 8.26 2.31
N ASP A 151 9.99 9.53 2.00
CA ASP A 151 10.32 10.11 0.69
C ASP A 151 11.83 10.34 0.56
N GLY A 152 12.28 10.89 -0.56
CA GLY A 152 13.64 11.38 -0.71
C GLY A 152 13.99 12.51 0.27
N ALA A 153 15.21 13.02 0.14
CA ALA A 153 15.78 13.99 1.07
C ALA A 153 14.86 15.21 1.34
N VAL A 154 14.86 15.63 2.60
CA VAL A 154 14.14 16.80 3.12
C VAL A 154 15.12 17.75 3.82
N THR A 155 14.74 19.02 3.87
CA THR A 155 15.42 20.05 4.65
C THR A 155 14.46 20.54 5.73
N GLY A 156 14.77 20.29 6.99
CA GLY A 156 14.09 20.88 8.16
C GLY A 156 14.87 22.08 8.71
N ALA A 157 14.49 22.57 9.90
CA ALA A 157 15.16 23.70 10.54
C ALA A 157 16.63 23.39 10.88
N ASP A 158 16.88 22.22 11.48
CA ASP A 158 18.20 21.75 11.91
C ASP A 158 18.57 20.38 11.29
N PHE A 159 17.93 20.03 10.16
CA PHE A 159 18.06 18.71 9.53
C PHE A 159 18.17 18.82 8.01
N GLU A 160 19.07 18.07 7.39
CA GLU A 160 19.09 17.85 5.95
C GLU A 160 19.48 16.39 5.67
N GLY A 161 18.61 15.65 4.99
CA GLY A 161 18.87 14.24 4.71
C GLY A 161 17.61 13.43 4.43
N GLN A 162 17.76 12.10 4.43
CA GLN A 162 16.62 11.19 4.31
C GLN A 162 15.79 11.24 5.59
N PRO A 163 14.47 11.49 5.53
CA PRO A 163 13.63 11.44 6.71
C PRO A 163 13.68 10.04 7.33
N PRO A 164 13.44 9.92 8.65
CA PRO A 164 13.34 8.61 9.29
C PRO A 164 12.18 7.81 8.69
N GLU A 165 12.35 6.49 8.67
CA GLU A 165 11.25 5.55 8.44
C GLU A 165 10.34 5.52 9.67
N GLU A 166 9.04 5.28 9.48
CA GLU A 166 8.05 5.41 10.55
C GLU A 166 7.29 4.11 10.82
N LEU A 167 6.93 3.91 12.09
CA LEU A 167 5.95 2.91 12.51
C LEU A 167 4.76 3.67 13.07
N ASN A 168 3.66 3.69 12.34
CA ASN A 168 2.49 4.52 12.65
C ASN A 168 1.33 3.65 13.15
N LEU A 169 0.72 4.08 14.25
CA LEU A 169 -0.59 3.60 14.68
C LEU A 169 -1.65 4.40 13.93
N ILE A 170 -2.47 3.73 13.12
CA ILE A 170 -3.49 4.37 12.29
C ILE A 170 -4.66 4.87 13.14
N VAL A 171 -4.99 6.15 12.97
CA VAL A 171 -6.20 6.80 13.49
C VAL A 171 -7.06 7.21 12.30
N ALA A 172 -8.33 6.78 12.29
CA ALA A 172 -9.23 7.08 11.19
C ALA A 172 -9.41 8.60 10.98
N GLY A 173 -9.26 9.04 9.73
CA GLY A 173 -9.33 10.44 9.31
C GLY A 173 -8.06 11.26 9.55
N ALA A 174 -7.02 10.70 10.18
CA ALA A 174 -5.78 11.43 10.45
C ALA A 174 -4.95 11.65 9.18
N ASN A 175 -4.19 12.75 9.20
CA ASN A 175 -3.17 13.08 8.22
C ASN A 175 -1.80 12.90 8.89
N TYR A 176 -0.88 12.15 8.27
CA TYR A 176 0.44 11.81 8.79
C TYR A 176 1.56 12.73 8.26
N GLY A 177 1.20 13.79 7.53
CA GLY A 177 2.09 14.93 7.30
C GLY A 177 2.78 14.95 5.93
N TRP A 178 3.04 13.81 5.30
CA TRP A 178 3.66 13.82 3.98
C TRP A 178 2.77 14.55 2.95
N PRO A 179 3.33 15.38 2.04
CA PRO A 179 4.75 15.56 1.76
C PRO A 179 5.42 16.72 2.48
N GLN A 180 4.65 17.57 3.14
CA GLN A 180 5.12 18.85 3.68
C GLN A 180 5.69 18.73 5.09
N CYS A 181 5.42 17.62 5.77
CA CYS A 181 5.92 17.31 7.09
C CYS A 181 6.60 15.94 7.06
N PHE A 182 7.48 15.70 8.02
CA PHE A 182 8.17 14.43 8.20
C PHE A 182 8.43 14.18 9.68
N ALA A 183 8.67 12.91 10.05
CA ALA A 183 9.01 12.54 11.42
C ALA A 183 7.97 13.07 12.43
N ASN A 184 8.45 13.65 13.53
CA ASN A 184 7.58 14.21 14.56
C ASN A 184 7.07 15.62 14.18
N GLN A 185 6.22 15.69 13.16
CA GLN A 185 5.58 16.92 12.66
C GLN A 185 6.59 18.03 12.28
N GLU A 186 7.78 17.66 11.80
CA GLU A 186 8.79 18.62 11.40
C GLU A 186 8.48 19.16 9.99
N PRO A 187 8.54 20.50 9.77
CA PRO A 187 8.33 21.06 8.45
C PRO A 187 9.43 20.70 7.45
N ALA A 188 9.06 20.11 6.32
CA ALA A 188 9.94 19.97 5.17
C ALA A 188 10.00 21.31 4.41
N LEU A 189 10.97 22.17 4.77
CA LEU A 189 11.14 23.52 4.23
C LEU A 189 11.35 23.53 2.71
N ASN A 190 12.06 22.53 2.19
CA ASN A 190 12.25 22.35 0.74
C ASN A 190 10.97 21.88 0.00
N ARG A 191 9.87 21.68 0.75
CA ARG A 191 8.54 21.31 0.25
C ARG A 191 7.46 22.26 0.77
N GLU A 192 7.84 23.49 1.10
CA GLU A 192 6.93 24.53 1.59
C GLU A 192 6.16 24.12 2.86
N GLY A 193 6.68 23.18 3.65
CA GLY A 193 6.15 22.87 4.97
C GLY A 193 6.31 24.05 5.92
N THR A 194 5.32 24.26 6.78
CA THR A 194 5.40 25.23 7.87
C THR A 194 4.96 24.60 9.18
N ALA A 195 5.31 25.22 10.31
CA ALA A 195 4.87 24.75 11.62
C ALA A 195 3.33 24.74 11.74
N GLU A 196 2.65 25.70 11.11
CA GLU A 196 1.18 25.76 11.09
C GLU A 196 0.53 24.62 10.30
N ILE A 197 1.16 24.16 9.22
CA ILE A 197 0.70 23.00 8.45
C ILE A 197 0.90 21.74 9.30
N CYS A 198 2.10 21.53 9.84
CA CYS A 198 2.43 20.29 10.54
C CYS A 198 1.78 20.14 11.91
N ALA A 199 1.36 21.24 12.54
CA ALA A 199 0.56 21.20 13.76
C ALA A 199 -0.87 20.64 13.54
N GLN A 200 -1.29 20.44 12.30
CA GLN A 200 -2.61 19.88 11.93
C GLN A 200 -2.54 18.40 11.52
N THR A 201 -1.35 17.81 11.52
CA THR A 201 -1.09 16.43 11.11
C THR A 201 -0.72 15.57 12.31
#